data_AF-A0A7X8JKK9-F1
#
_entry.id   AF-A0A7X8JKK9-F1
#
_cell.length_a   1.000
_cell.length_b   1.000
_cell.length_c   1.000
_cell.angle_alpha   90.00
_cell.angle_beta   90.00
_cell.angle_gamma   90.00
#
_symmetry.space_group_name_H-M   'P 1'
#
loop_
_entity.id
_entity.type
_entity.pdbx_description
1 polymer ?
#
loop_
_entity_poly.entity_id
_entity_poly.type
_entity_poly.pdbx_seq_one_letter_code
_entity_poly.pdbx_strand_id
1 'polypeptide(L)'
;MQVDIKNPTYIPNKIKSLYEYLVSVEESLTWYYCGLCVEIDPIFDFNGDDALIRWVDINEGFNDKLIVHSLEQFKDNFKLTND
;
A
#
# COMPACT_ATOMS: atom_id res chain seq x y z
N MET A 1 15.31 -4.16 -33.21
CA MET A 1 16.18 -3.88 -32.05
C MET A 1 15.91 -4.97 -31.03
N GLN A 2 16.84 -5.91 -30.87
CA GLN A 2 16.71 -7.02 -29.94
C GLN A 2 17.33 -6.56 -28.61
N VAL A 3 16.50 -6.44 -27.58
CA VAL A 3 16.95 -6.07 -26.23
C VAL A 3 17.31 -7.37 -25.51
N ASP A 4 18.60 -7.69 -25.46
CA ASP A 4 19.12 -8.80 -24.67
C ASP A 4 19.12 -8.42 -23.18
N ILE A 5 18.13 -8.92 -22.43
CA ILE A 5 18.10 -8.79 -20.97
C ILE A 5 18.95 -9.93 -20.39
N LYS A 6 20.22 -9.65 -20.13
CA LYS A 6 21.11 -10.51 -19.34
C LYS A 6 20.85 -10.31 -17.84
N ASN A 7 19.76 -10.90 -17.32
CA ASN A 7 19.55 -11.29 -15.91
C ASN A 7 18.08 -11.72 -15.72
N PRO A 8 17.76 -13.01 -15.52
CA PRO A 8 16.39 -13.47 -15.39
C PRO A 8 15.79 -13.32 -13.96
N THR A 9 16.41 -12.58 -13.05
CA THR A 9 15.94 -12.41 -11.66
C THR A 9 15.47 -11.00 -11.34
N TYR A 10 14.82 -10.31 -12.28
CA TYR A 10 13.95 -9.20 -11.89
C TYR A 10 12.65 -9.82 -11.35
N ILE A 11 12.59 -10.03 -10.03
CA ILE A 11 11.32 -10.24 -9.35
C ILE A 11 10.68 -8.85 -9.27
N PRO A 12 9.52 -8.60 -9.90
CA PRO A 12 8.81 -7.35 -9.70
C PRO A 12 8.60 -7.18 -8.20
N ASN A 13 9.20 -6.13 -7.62
CA ASN A 13 9.07 -5.81 -6.21
C ASN A 13 7.57 -5.64 -5.90
N LYS A 14 7.00 -6.49 -5.04
CA LYS A 14 5.54 -6.56 -4.82
C LYS A 14 5.02 -5.28 -4.18
N ILE A 15 5.88 -4.62 -3.43
CA ILE A 15 5.61 -3.31 -2.86
C ILE A 15 5.66 -2.19 -3.88
N LYS A 16 6.43 -2.31 -4.97
CA LYS A 16 6.37 -1.35 -6.08
C LYS A 16 4.97 -1.25 -6.66
N SER A 17 4.26 -2.37 -6.83
CA SER A 17 2.87 -2.35 -7.28
C SER A 17 1.93 -1.68 -6.28
N LEU A 18 2.21 -1.80 -4.97
CA LEU A 18 1.46 -1.06 -3.94
C LEU A 18 1.73 0.44 -4.00
N TYR A 19 3.00 0.84 -4.16
CA TYR A 19 3.39 2.23 -4.33
C TYR A 19 2.72 2.85 -5.56
N GLU A 20 2.80 2.20 -6.72
CA GLU A 20 2.17 2.68 -7.96
C GLU A 20 0.65 2.80 -7.81
N TYR A 21 0.01 1.84 -7.13
CA TYR A 21 -1.41 1.91 -6.79
C TYR A 21 -1.73 3.11 -5.89
N LEU A 22 -1.00 3.30 -4.79
CA LEU A 22 -1.24 4.37 -3.82
C LEU A 22 -0.93 5.77 -4.38
N VAL A 23 -0.03 5.88 -5.35
CA VAL A 23 0.19 7.13 -6.11
C VAL A 23 -0.90 7.38 -7.15
N SER A 24 -1.55 6.32 -7.66
CA SER A 24 -2.62 6.46 -8.66
C SER A 24 -3.99 6.83 -8.07
N VAL A 25 -4.19 6.59 -6.77
CA VAL A 25 -5.40 6.98 -6.05
C VAL A 25 -5.28 8.42 -5.55
N GLU A 26 -6.38 9.17 -5.54
CA GLU A 26 -6.37 10.56 -5.07
C GLU A 26 -6.00 10.64 -3.57
N GLU A 27 -5.14 11.61 -3.21
CA GLU A 27 -4.65 11.81 -1.83
C GLU A 27 -5.77 12.06 -0.80
N SER A 28 -6.98 12.44 -1.24
CA SER A 28 -8.13 12.76 -0.38
C SER A 28 -9.03 11.55 -0.06
N LEU A 29 -8.66 10.35 -0.49
CA LEU A 29 -9.49 9.16 -0.29
C LEU A 29 -9.33 8.58 1.11
N THR A 30 -10.46 8.41 1.79
CA THR A 30 -10.59 7.69 3.05
C THR A 30 -10.72 6.18 2.80
N TRP A 31 -10.27 5.40 3.77
CA TRP A 31 -10.22 3.95 3.70
C TRP A 31 -11.07 3.33 4.80
N TYR A 32 -11.58 2.12 4.57
CA TYR A 32 -12.11 1.26 5.61
C TYR A 32 -11.06 0.25 6.05
N TYR A 33 -10.82 0.19 7.36
CA TYR A 33 -9.98 -0.81 8.00
C TYR A 33 -10.66 -1.31 9.28
N CYS A 34 -10.90 -2.62 9.39
CA CYS A 34 -11.59 -3.23 10.55
C CYS A 34 -12.94 -2.56 10.91
N GLY A 35 -13.67 -2.05 9.92
CA GLY A 35 -14.95 -1.35 10.11
C GLY A 35 -14.83 0.13 10.50
N LEU A 36 -13.61 0.66 10.61
CA LEU A 36 -13.32 2.06 10.89
C LEU A 36 -13.02 2.81 9.60
N CYS A 37 -13.47 4.05 9.51
CA CYS A 37 -13.07 4.96 8.44
C CYS A 37 -11.75 5.62 8.84
N VAL A 38 -10.72 5.45 8.04
CA VAL A 38 -9.34 5.81 8.39
C VAL A 38 -8.67 6.61 7.27
N GLU A 39 -7.78 7.51 7.66
CA GLU A 39 -6.73 8.04 6.79
C GLU A 39 -5.49 7.16 6.91
N ILE A 40 -4.72 7.02 5.83
CA ILE A 40 -3.48 6.23 5.82
C ILE A 40 -2.26 7.08 5.49
N ASP A 41 -1.12 6.74 6.10
CA ASP A 41 0.20 7.32 5.85
C ASP A 41 1.20 6.18 5.58
N PRO A 42 1.48 5.85 4.31
CA PRO A 42 2.34 4.75 3.92
C PRO A 42 3.83 5.16 3.85
N ILE A 43 4.70 4.32 4.42
CA ILE A 43 6.16 4.41 4.30
C ILE A 43 6.68 3.14 3.63
N PHE A 44 7.39 3.29 2.50
CA PHE A 44 7.84 2.18 1.68
C PHE A 44 9.32 1.85 1.91
N ASP A 45 9.63 0.58 2.16
CA ASP A 45 11.00 0.04 2.10
C ASP A 45 11.15 -0.89 0.89
N PHE A 46 11.64 -0.33 -0.22
CA PHE A 46 11.87 -1.10 -1.44
C PHE A 46 13.04 -2.09 -1.32
N ASN A 47 13.93 -1.94 -0.34
CA ASN A 47 15.01 -2.90 -0.11
C ASN A 47 14.53 -4.10 0.72
N GLY A 48 13.65 -3.84 1.70
CA GLY A 48 12.98 -4.86 2.51
C GLY A 48 11.82 -5.56 1.81
N ASP A 49 11.30 -4.99 0.71
CA ASP A 49 10.07 -5.43 0.03
C ASP A 49 8.86 -5.44 1.00
N ASP A 50 8.78 -4.41 1.85
CA ASP A 50 7.64 -4.14 2.72
C ASP A 50 7.24 -2.65 2.74
N ALA A 51 6.05 -2.39 3.30
CA ALA A 51 5.58 -1.04 3.58
C ALA A 51 4.95 -0.98 4.97
N LEU A 52 5.23 0.08 5.71
CA LEU A 52 4.57 0.42 6.96
C LEU A 52 3.39 1.34 6.65
N ILE A 53 2.18 0.86 6.89
CA ILE A 53 0.94 1.63 6.76
C ILE A 53 0.54 2.11 8.13
N ARG A 54 0.73 3.41 8.41
CA ARG A 54 0.09 4.05 9.57
C ARG A 54 -1.32 4.41 9.20
N TRP A 55 -2.23 4.32 10.15
CA TRP A 55 -3.62 4.71 9.92
C TRP A 55 -4.20 5.39 11.15
N VAL A 56 -5.15 6.28 10.91
CA VAL A 56 -5.83 7.06 11.95
C VAL A 56 -7.33 7.00 11.68
N ASP A 57 -8.13 6.59 12.66
CA ASP A 57 -9.58 6.73 12.62
C ASP A 57 -9.96 8.22 12.62
N ILE A 58 -10.70 8.63 11.60
CA ILE A 58 -11.11 10.01 11.39
C ILE A 58 -12.11 10.50 12.46
N ASN A 59 -12.82 9.59 13.12
CA ASN A 59 -13.87 9.93 14.08
C ASN A 59 -13.36 9.96 15.51
N GLU A 60 -12.59 8.94 15.91
CA GLU A 60 -12.15 8.78 17.29
C GLU A 60 -10.69 9.22 17.52
N GLY A 61 -9.91 9.45 16.45
CA GLY A 61 -8.49 9.82 16.52
C GLY A 61 -7.57 8.69 16.99
N PHE A 62 -8.10 7.47 17.14
CA PHE A 62 -7.30 6.27 17.39
C PHE A 62 -6.37 6.03 16.21
N ASN A 63 -5.12 5.63 16.47
CA ASN A 63 -4.15 5.35 15.42
C ASN A 63 -3.31 4.13 15.74
N ASP A 64 -2.94 3.41 14.69
CA ASP A 64 -2.04 2.26 14.78
C ASP A 64 -1.30 2.09 13.44
N LYS A 65 -0.57 0.98 13.30
CA LYS A 65 0.22 0.68 12.11
C LYS A 65 0.18 -0.80 11.74
N LEU A 66 0.28 -1.08 10.45
CA LEU A 66 0.35 -2.42 9.88
C LEU A 66 1.53 -2.51 8.90
N ILE A 67 2.30 -3.59 8.97
CA ILE A 67 3.31 -3.90 7.94
C ILE A 67 2.64 -4.76 6.86
N VAL A 68 2.80 -4.38 5.61
CA VAL A 68 2.31 -5.13 4.45
C VAL A 68 3.47 -5.46 3.50
N HIS A 69 3.36 -6.59 2.81
CA HIS A 69 4.39 -7.15 1.92
C HIS A 69 3.92 -7.24 0.46
N SER A 70 2.69 -6.83 0.16
CA SER A 70 2.15 -6.79 -1.20
C SER A 70 0.93 -5.88 -1.31
N LEU A 71 0.60 -5.51 -2.56
CA LEU A 71 -0.67 -4.84 -2.88
C LEU A 71 -1.90 -5.68 -2.50
N GLU A 72 -1.83 -6.99 -2.68
CA GLU A 72 -2.93 -7.90 -2.33
C GLU A 72 -3.19 -7.89 -0.82
N GLN A 73 -2.13 -8.02 -0.01
CA GLN A 73 -2.24 -7.94 1.44
C GLN A 73 -2.79 -6.58 1.88
N PHE A 74 -2.35 -5.49 1.25
CA PHE A 74 -2.94 -4.18 1.52
C PHE A 74 -4.44 -4.15 1.21
N LYS A 75 -4.86 -4.64 0.04
CA LYS A 75 -6.28 -4.66 -0.37
C LYS A 75 -7.13 -5.62 0.46
N ASP A 76 -6.56 -6.65 1.07
CA ASP A 76 -7.28 -7.53 2.00
C ASP A 76 -7.62 -6.81 3.32
N ASN A 77 -6.79 -5.83 3.71
CA ASN A 77 -6.96 -5.07 4.94
C ASN A 77 -7.75 -3.76 4.73
N PHE A 78 -7.39 -3.00 3.69
CA PHE A 78 -7.90 -1.66 3.43
C PHE A 78 -8.79 -1.66 2.18
N LYS A 79 -9.99 -1.09 2.31
CA LYS A 79 -10.93 -0.87 1.21
C LYS A 79 -11.17 0.62 1.01
N LEU A 80 -11.38 1.08 -0.21
CA LEU A 80 -11.79 2.46 -0.43
C LEU A 80 -13.22 2.67 0.09
N THR A 81 -13.52 3.84 0.64
CA THR A 81 -14.89 4.17 1.10
C THR A 81 -15.92 4.29 -0.03
N ASN A 82 -15.48 4.32 -1.29
CA ASN A 82 -16.30 4.48 -2.49
C ASN A 82 -16.29 3.26 -3.44
N ASP A 83 -15.83 2.08 -2.99
CA ASP A 83 -15.82 0.84 -3.80
C ASP A 83 -17.19 0.10 -3.77
#